data_AF-A0A836WRZ3-F1
#
_entry.id   AF-A0A836WRZ3-F1
#
_cell.length_a   1.000
_cell.length_b   1.000
_cell.length_c   1.000
_cell.angle_alpha   90.00
_cell.angle_beta   90.00
_cell.angle_gamma   90.00
#
_symmetry.space_group_name_H-M   'P 1'
#
loop_
_entity.id
_entity.type
_entity.pdbx_description
1 polymer ?
#
loop_
_entity_poly.entity_id
_entity_poly.type
_entity_poly.pdbx_seq_one_letter_code
_entity_poly.pdbx_strand_id
1 'polypeptide(L)'
;MKLEFNLSNYLEKIKKSNSYFHTFINHDSLAAGVLVLQPGEEDTQTPHASDEVYYVIEGNGFLKIKNKDYPVSPNKLFFVAKDVEHSFHGNTIELKVLYFFGGSDS
;
A
#
# COMPACT_ATOMS: atom_id res chain seq x y z
N MET A 1 -22.89 9.60 -3.14
CA MET A 1 -21.65 9.14 -2.47
C MET A 1 -21.57 7.63 -2.61
N LYS A 2 -20.46 7.08 -3.11
CA LYS A 2 -20.25 5.63 -3.15
C LYS A 2 -19.92 5.18 -1.72
N LEU A 3 -20.64 4.19 -1.21
CA LEU A 3 -20.53 3.72 0.18
C LEU A 3 -19.84 2.36 0.30
N GLU A 4 -19.83 1.58 -0.77
CA GLU A 4 -19.26 0.23 -0.80
C GLU A 4 -18.17 0.14 -1.88
N PHE A 5 -17.08 -0.53 -1.54
CA PHE A 5 -15.92 -0.72 -2.39
C PHE A 5 -15.55 -2.19 -2.44
N ASN A 6 -15.77 -2.84 -3.58
CA ASN A 6 -15.32 -4.21 -3.79
C ASN A 6 -13.87 -4.20 -4.30
N LEU A 7 -12.96 -4.72 -3.46
CA LEU A 7 -11.52 -4.70 -3.73
C LEU A 7 -11.16 -5.42 -5.03
N SER A 8 -11.88 -6.48 -5.40
CA SER A 8 -11.64 -7.25 -6.63
C SER A 8 -11.69 -6.36 -7.88
N ASN A 9 -12.56 -5.35 -7.90
CA ASN A 9 -12.65 -4.43 -9.03
C ASN A 9 -11.37 -3.59 -9.21
N TYR A 10 -10.71 -3.23 -8.11
CA TYR A 10 -9.51 -2.39 -8.11
C TYR A 10 -8.26 -3.21 -8.39
N LEU A 11 -8.20 -4.45 -7.89
CA LEU A 11 -7.16 -5.41 -8.27
C LEU A 11 -7.19 -5.68 -9.79
N GLU A 12 -8.37 -5.83 -10.38
CA GLU A 12 -8.51 -6.00 -11.84
C GLU A 12 -8.13 -4.75 -12.64
N LYS A 13 -8.30 -3.54 -12.07
CA LYS A 13 -7.81 -2.31 -12.70
C LYS A 13 -6.29 -2.23 -12.70
N ILE A 14 -5.66 -2.57 -11.57
CA ILE A 14 -4.19 -2.59 -11.42
C ILE A 14 -3.58 -3.53 -12.46
N LYS A 15 -4.09 -4.77 -12.57
CA LYS A 15 -3.64 -5.77 -13.57
C LYS A 15 -3.69 -5.29 -15.03
N LYS A 16 -4.54 -4.32 -15.34
CA LYS A 16 -4.75 -3.77 -16.70
C LYS A 16 -4.08 -2.41 -16.90
N SER A 17 -3.28 -1.97 -15.94
CA SER A 17 -2.62 -0.67 -15.94
C SER A 17 -1.11 -0.81 -15.79
N ASN A 18 -0.38 0.30 -15.97
CA ASN A 18 1.06 0.37 -15.67
C ASN A 18 1.32 0.88 -14.24
N SER A 19 0.30 0.89 -13.38
CA SER A 19 0.41 1.26 -11.96
C SER A 19 0.25 0.01 -11.10
N TYR A 20 1.03 -0.08 -10.03
CA TYR A 20 0.93 -1.13 -9.02
C TYR A 20 -0.02 -0.78 -7.87
N PHE A 21 -0.64 0.40 -7.88
CA PHE A 21 -1.58 0.84 -6.84
C PHE A 21 -2.82 1.54 -7.41
N HIS A 22 -3.87 1.63 -6.59
CA HIS A 22 -5.09 2.37 -6.91
C HIS A 22 -5.81 2.89 -5.67
N THR A 23 -5.91 4.22 -5.57
CA THR A 23 -6.70 4.92 -4.55
C THR A 23 -8.17 4.92 -4.94
N PHE A 24 -9.06 4.43 -4.06
CA PHE A 24 -10.49 4.37 -4.31
C PHE A 24 -11.35 5.20 -3.35
N ILE A 25 -10.81 5.58 -2.19
CA ILE A 25 -11.33 6.67 -1.35
C ILE A 25 -10.30 7.79 -1.41
N ASN A 26 -10.71 9.01 -1.74
CA ASN A 26 -9.84 10.20 -1.67
C ASN A 26 -10.67 11.39 -1.19
N HIS A 27 -10.41 11.85 0.03
CA HIS A 27 -11.07 12.97 0.69
C HIS A 27 -10.04 13.70 1.56
N ASP A 28 -10.30 14.96 1.90
CA ASP A 28 -9.36 15.81 2.66
C ASP A 28 -8.90 15.20 3.99
N SER A 29 -9.71 14.31 4.57
CA SER A 29 -9.46 13.68 5.87
C SER A 29 -8.99 12.23 5.78
N LEU A 30 -9.10 11.60 4.60
CA LEU A 30 -8.81 10.17 4.43
C LEU A 30 -8.70 9.83 2.94
N ALA A 31 -7.63 9.12 2.60
CA ALA A 31 -7.53 8.37 1.38
C ALA A 31 -7.25 6.89 1.69
N ALA A 32 -7.76 6.01 0.85
CA ALA A 32 -7.52 4.58 0.98
C ALA A 32 -7.46 3.92 -0.39
N GLY A 33 -6.59 2.93 -0.49
CA GLY A 33 -6.37 2.22 -1.73
C GLY A 33 -5.76 0.85 -1.51
N VAL A 34 -5.38 0.23 -2.62
CA VAL A 34 -4.68 -1.05 -2.62
C VAL A 34 -3.43 -0.94 -3.47
N LEU A 35 -2.37 -1.57 -2.98
CA LEU A 35 -1.08 -1.72 -3.60
C LEU A 35 -0.84 -3.20 -3.86
N VAL A 36 -0.31 -3.54 -5.03
CA VAL A 36 -0.01 -4.89 -5.48
C VAL A 36 1.37 -4.93 -6.10
N LEU A 37 2.32 -5.63 -5.48
CA LEU A 37 3.67 -5.82 -6.05
C LEU A 37 3.87 -7.25 -6.51
N GLN A 38 4.32 -7.42 -7.74
CA GLN A 38 4.77 -8.70 -8.27
C GLN A 38 6.18 -9.03 -7.73
N PRO A 39 6.60 -10.31 -7.75
CA PRO A 39 7.96 -10.67 -7.36
C PRO A 39 9.00 -9.91 -8.20
N GLY A 40 9.90 -9.19 -7.52
CA GLY A 40 10.96 -8.39 -8.15
C GLY A 40 10.50 -7.02 -8.67
N GLU A 41 9.24 -6.64 -8.49
CA GLU A 41 8.77 -5.29 -8.75
C GLU A 41 9.29 -4.32 -7.68
N GLU A 42 9.72 -3.14 -8.10
CA GLU A 42 10.24 -2.12 -7.19
C GLU A 42 9.09 -1.28 -6.63
N ASP A 43 9.05 -1.15 -5.31
CA ASP A 43 8.22 -0.15 -4.65
C ASP A 43 8.90 1.22 -4.77
N THR A 44 8.29 2.10 -5.57
CA THR A 44 8.84 3.42 -5.89
C THR A 44 8.31 4.53 -4.97
N GLN A 45 7.68 4.17 -3.85
CA GLN A 45 7.17 5.14 -2.89
C GLN A 45 8.29 6.04 -2.34
N THR A 46 7.93 7.30 -2.08
CA THR A 46 8.83 8.30 -1.50
C THR A 46 8.18 8.90 -0.25
N PRO A 47 8.97 9.48 0.67
CA PRO A 47 8.39 10.13 1.85
C PRO A 47 7.31 11.15 1.47
N HIS A 48 6.18 11.13 2.17
CA HIS A 48 5.03 11.99 1.91
C HIS A 48 4.48 12.63 3.19
N ALA A 49 3.70 13.70 3.02
CA ALA A 49 3.21 14.54 4.11
C ALA A 49 2.05 13.94 4.93
N SER A 50 1.53 12.77 4.52
CA SER A 50 0.46 12.05 5.20
C SER A 50 1.02 10.94 6.09
N ASP A 51 0.41 10.76 7.27
CA ASP A 51 0.58 9.49 8.00
C ASP A 51 -0.08 8.36 7.22
N GLU A 52 0.46 7.15 7.32
CA GLU A 52 -0.01 6.00 6.57
C GLU A 52 -0.15 4.74 7.44
N VAL A 53 -1.21 3.97 7.16
CA VAL A 53 -1.42 2.64 7.70
C VAL A 53 -1.45 1.63 6.56
N TYR A 54 -0.69 0.55 6.70
CA TYR A 54 -0.75 -0.60 5.82
C TYR A 54 -1.40 -1.79 6.50
N TYR A 55 -2.28 -2.50 5.80
CA TYR A 55 -2.78 -3.81 6.20
C TYR A 55 -2.49 -4.86 5.12
N VAL A 56 -1.72 -5.88 5.49
CA VAL A 56 -1.29 -6.93 4.56
C VAL A 56 -2.41 -7.96 4.40
N ILE A 57 -2.97 -8.03 3.19
CA ILE A 57 -3.99 -9.02 2.84
C ILE A 57 -3.33 -10.35 2.52
N GLU A 58 -2.31 -10.32 1.66
CA GLU A 58 -1.68 -11.49 1.08
C GLU A 58 -0.22 -11.17 0.74
N GLY A 59 0.65 -12.17 0.76
CA GLY A 59 2.04 -12.04 0.31
C GLY A 59 3.09 -12.29 1.39
N ASN A 60 4.34 -12.04 1.03
CA ASN A 60 5.50 -12.12 1.92
C ASN A 60 6.52 -11.02 1.59
N GLY A 61 7.68 -11.05 2.23
CA GLY A 61 8.76 -10.07 2.03
C GLY A 61 8.94 -9.20 3.26
N PHE A 62 9.31 -7.94 3.03
CA PHE A 62 9.62 -6.98 4.09
C PHE A 62 9.06 -5.60 3.75
N LEU A 63 8.69 -4.86 4.79
CA LEU A 63 8.52 -3.41 4.73
C LEU A 63 9.74 -2.80 5.41
N LYS A 64 10.56 -2.09 4.66
CA LYS A 64 11.63 -1.27 5.22
C LYS A 64 11.01 0.01 5.75
N ILE A 65 11.28 0.35 7.01
CA ILE A 65 10.92 1.64 7.60
C ILE A 65 12.19 2.23 8.18
N LYS A 66 12.66 3.34 7.61
CA LYS A 66 14.00 3.87 7.86
C LYS A 66 15.07 2.79 7.61
N ASN A 67 15.82 2.41 8.65
CA ASN A 67 16.96 1.49 8.55
C ASN A 67 16.62 0.07 9.03
N LYS A 68 15.34 -0.27 9.16
CA LYS A 68 14.91 -1.57 9.69
C LYS A 68 13.89 -2.25 8.77
N ASP A 69 14.17 -3.52 8.50
CA ASP A 69 13.26 -4.39 7.77
C ASP A 69 12.30 -5.09 8.74
N TYR A 70 11.01 -5.00 8.42
CA TYR A 70 9.95 -5.67 9.16
C TYR A 70 9.33 -6.75 8.27
N PRO A 71 9.28 -8.03 8.70
CA PRO A 71 8.71 -9.08 7.88
C PRO A 71 7.21 -8.87 7.69
N VAL A 72 6.74 -8.95 6.45
CA VAL A 72 5.31 -8.86 6.12
C VAL A 72 4.70 -10.25 6.00
N SER A 73 3.44 -10.36 6.37
CA SER A 73 2.64 -11.59 6.26
C SER A 73 1.16 -11.22 6.39
N PRO A 74 0.23 -12.05 5.90
CA PRO A 74 -1.20 -11.79 6.06
C PRO A 74 -1.59 -11.45 7.51
N ASN A 75 -2.53 -10.53 7.67
CA ASN A 75 -3.03 -10.02 8.95
C ASN A 75 -2.03 -9.18 9.77
N LYS A 76 -0.93 -8.71 9.17
CA LYS A 76 -0.07 -7.69 9.77
C LYS A 76 -0.51 -6.28 9.40
N LEU A 77 -0.31 -5.37 10.35
CA LEU A 77 -0.56 -3.95 10.19
C LEU A 77 0.71 -3.17 10.51
N PHE A 78 0.97 -2.11 9.74
CA PHE A 78 2.08 -1.19 9.97
C PHE A 78 1.54 0.23 10.01
N PHE A 79 2.16 1.06 10.86
CA PHE A 79 1.96 2.50 10.87
C PHE A 79 3.26 3.16 10.46
N VAL A 80 3.19 4.10 9.52
CA VAL A 80 4.30 4.91 9.07
C VAL A 80 3.91 6.37 9.23
N ALA A 81 4.66 7.10 10.06
CA ALA A 81 4.42 8.54 10.22
C ALA A 81 4.81 9.28 8.94
N LYS A 82 4.22 10.45 8.72
CA LYS A 82 4.61 11.35 7.62
C LYS A 82 6.12 11.61 7.58
N ASP A 83 6.62 11.87 6.37
CA ASP A 83 8.03 12.14 6.07
C ASP A 83 9.01 11.01 6.46
N VAL A 84 8.51 9.82 6.82
CA VAL A 84 9.33 8.65 7.09
C VAL A 84 9.53 7.84 5.81
N GLU A 85 10.78 7.67 5.40
CA GLU A 85 11.15 6.78 4.30
C GLU A 85 10.76 5.33 4.58
N HIS A 86 10.07 4.72 3.63
CA HIS A 86 9.65 3.34 3.68
C HIS A 86 9.43 2.77 2.28
N SER A 87 9.60 1.45 2.14
CA SER A 87 9.29 0.73 0.90
C SER A 87 9.17 -0.77 1.16
N PHE A 88 8.27 -1.42 0.42
CA PHE A 88 8.16 -2.87 0.37
C PHE A 88 9.26 -3.47 -0.52
N HIS A 89 9.80 -4.62 -0.13
CA HIS A 89 10.80 -5.33 -0.92
C HIS A 89 10.88 -6.82 -0.57
N GLY A 90 11.58 -7.57 -1.42
CA GLY A 90 11.94 -8.97 -1.17
C GLY A 90 10.78 -9.96 -1.18
N ASN A 91 9.62 -9.56 -1.71
CA ASN A 91 8.49 -10.48 -1.91
C ASN A 91 8.83 -11.50 -3.00
N THR A 92 8.56 -12.77 -2.71
CA THR A 92 8.76 -13.88 -3.66
C THR A 92 7.44 -14.36 -4.27
N ILE A 93 6.32 -13.86 -3.74
CA ILE A 93 4.97 -14.04 -4.28
C ILE A 93 4.31 -12.67 -4.42
N GLU A 94 3.17 -12.61 -5.09
CA GLU A 94 2.37 -11.39 -5.18
C GLU A 94 2.04 -10.86 -3.77
N LEU A 95 2.38 -9.59 -3.53
CA LEU A 95 2.11 -8.89 -2.28
C LEU A 95 0.91 -7.97 -2.49
N LYS A 96 -0.13 -8.11 -1.67
CA LYS A 96 -1.34 -7.26 -1.69
C LYS A 96 -1.51 -6.56 -0.36
N VAL A 97 -1.56 -5.23 -0.40
CA VAL A 97 -1.61 -4.39 0.79
C VAL A 97 -2.69 -3.33 0.63
N LEU A 98 -3.56 -3.19 1.64
CA LEU A 98 -4.41 -2.00 1.76
C LEU A 98 -3.61 -0.90 2.41
N TYR A 99 -3.72 0.32 1.88
CA TYR A 99 -3.15 1.50 2.51
C TYR A 99 -4.24 2.51 2.87
N PHE A 100 -3.95 3.30 3.89
CA PHE A 100 -4.80 4.38 4.38
C PHE A 100 -3.93 5.59 4.71
N PHE A 101 -4.21 6.73 4.09
CA PHE A 101 -3.57 8.00 4.42
C PHE A 101 -4.44 8.83 5.36
N GLY A 102 -3.81 9.48 6.33
CA GLY A 102 -4.41 10.51 7.18
C GLY A 102 -4.55 11.86 6.46
N GLY A 103 -5.29 11.89 5.35
CA GLY A 103 -5.45 13.05 4.48
C GLY A 103 -5.80 12.64 3.06
N SER A 104 -5.78 13.57 2.12
CA SER A 104 -5.92 13.24 0.69
C SER A 104 -4.68 12.51 0.15
N ASP A 105 -4.89 11.76 -0.92
CA ASP A 105 -3.83 11.20 -1.75
C ASP A 105 -3.26 12.34 -2.61
N SER A 106 -2.13 12.90 -2.18
CA SER A 106 -1.51 14.13 -2.72
C SER A 106 0.01 14.00 -2.76
#